data_AF-A0A150J8A1-F1
#
_entry.id   AF-A0A150J8A1-F1
#
_cell.length_a   1.000
_cell.length_b   1.000
_cell.length_c   1.000
_cell.angle_alpha   90.00
_cell.angle_beta   90.00
_cell.angle_gamma   90.00
#
_symmetry.space_group_name_H-M   'P 1'
#
loop_
_entity.id
_entity.type
_entity.pdbx_description
1 polymer ?
#
loop_
_entity_poly.entity_id
_entity_poly.type
_entity_poly.pdbx_seq_one_letter_code
_entity_poly.pdbx_strand_id
1 'polypeptide(L)' 'MRINELNPFLSGLILALIYLIVFTLFEYSIYKKISLTRPIVGAFVFFMSYLAFRRYMIGRIEKKIKK' A
#
# COMPACT_ATOMS: atom_id res chain seq x y z
N MET A 1 -11.84 -2.77 17.91
CA MET A 1 -11.60 -1.48 17.22
C MET A 1 -12.10 -1.61 15.79
N ARG A 2 -13.07 -0.79 15.37
CA ARG A 2 -13.72 -0.91 14.06
C ARG A 2 -12.69 -0.61 12.97
N ILE A 3 -12.65 -1.39 11.89
CA ILE A 3 -11.79 -1.17 10.69
C ILE A 3 -11.97 0.25 10.08
N ASN A 4 -13.00 0.98 10.51
CA ASN A 4 -13.32 2.35 10.12
C ASN A 4 -12.57 3.46 10.86
N GLU A 5 -11.89 3.19 11.98
CA GLU A 5 -11.26 4.24 12.80
C GLU A 5 -9.79 4.50 12.46
N LEU A 6 -9.09 3.52 11.87
CA LEU A 6 -7.73 3.77 11.41
C LEU A 6 -7.77 4.62 10.15
N ASN A 7 -7.09 5.77 10.20
CA ASN A 7 -7.01 6.68 9.08
C ASN A 7 -6.38 5.93 7.88
N PRO A 8 -7.12 5.70 6.78
CA PRO A 8 -6.65 4.93 5.63
C PRO A 8 -5.39 5.47 5.01
N PHE A 9 -5.21 6.78 5.11
CA PHE A 9 -4.01 7.43 4.64
C PHE A 9 -2.80 6.95 5.46
N LEU A 10 -2.94 6.92 6.80
CA LEU A 10 -1.90 6.43 7.71
C LEU A 10 -1.60 4.95 7.46
N SER A 11 -2.64 4.11 7.31
CA SER A 11 -2.49 2.69 7.01
C SER A 11 -1.76 2.47 5.69
N GLY A 12 -2.14 3.19 4.64
CA GLY A 12 -1.47 3.14 3.34
C GLY A 12 -0.02 3.60 3.43
N LEU A 13 0.26 4.67 4.18
CA LEU A 13 1.61 5.22 4.36
C LEU A 13 2.52 4.21 5.06
N ILE A 14 2.04 3.60 6.14
CA ILE A 14 2.77 2.56 6.88
C ILE A 14 3.06 1.36 5.97
N LEU A 15 2.07 0.90 5.20
CA LEU A 15 2.26 -0.19 4.25
C LEU A 15 3.27 0.15 3.15
N ALA A 16 3.26 1.38 2.64
CA ALA A 16 4.21 1.83 1.62
C ALA A 16 5.65 1.89 2.18
N LEU A 17 5.82 2.32 3.44
CA LEU A 17 7.12 2.29 4.12
C LEU A 17 7.61 0.85 4.33
N ILE A 18 6.73 -0.07 4.74
CA ILE A 18 7.07 -1.49 4.87
C ILE A 18 7.49 -2.05 3.51
N TYR A 19 6.72 -1.78 2.45
CA TYR A 19 7.07 -2.18 1.09
C TYR A 19 8.46 -1.68 0.69
N LEU A 20 8.76 -0.41 0.94
CA LEU A 20 10.04 0.20 0.62
C LEU A 20 11.21 -0.52 1.31
N ILE A 21 11.08 -0.82 2.60
CA ILE A 21 12.12 -1.53 3.38
C ILE A 21 12.32 -2.93 2.82
N VAL A 22 11.23 -3.70 2.65
CA VAL A 22 11.28 -5.08 2.18
C VAL A 22 11.86 -5.17 0.78
N PHE A 23 11.44 -4.28 -0.13
CA PHE A 23 11.88 -4.31 -1.51
C PHE A 23 13.33 -3.83 -1.67
N THR A 24 13.76 -2.87 -0.86
CA THR A 24 15.17 -2.44 -0.82
C THR A 24 16.08 -3.56 -0.31
N LEU A 25 15.66 -4.27 0.75
CA LEU A 25 16.39 -5.45 1.25
C LEU A 25 16.45 -6.56 0.20
N PHE A 26 15.35 -6.79 -0.52
CA PHE A 26 15.28 -7.77 -1.59
C PHE A 26 16.19 -7.40 -2.78
N GLU A 27 16.16 -6.14 -3.23
CA GLU A 27 17.07 -5.67 -4.29
C GLU A 27 18.53 -5.81 -3.88
N TYR A 28 18.86 -5.47 -2.64
CA TYR A 28 20.21 -5.66 -2.11
C TYR A 28 20.62 -7.14 -2.12
N SER A 29 19.73 -8.03 -1.68
CA SER A 29 19.99 -9.47 -1.65
C SER A 29 20.25 -10.07 -3.04
N ILE A 30 19.47 -9.65 -4.04
CA ILE A 30 19.56 -10.21 -5.40
C ILE A 30 20.66 -9.57 -6.22
N TYR A 31 20.65 -8.24 -6.31
CA TYR A 31 21.49 -7.52 -7.25
C TYR A 31 22.82 -7.06 -6.64
N LYS A 32 22.98 -7.19 -5.31
CA LYS A 32 24.11 -6.66 -4.54
C LYS A 32 24.37 -5.17 -4.81
N LYS A 33 23.36 -4.46 -5.30
CA LYS A 33 23.35 -3.04 -5.63
C LYS A 33 22.12 -2.42 -5.01
N ILE A 34 22.30 -1.24 -4.43
CA ILE A 34 21.22 -0.47 -3.84
C ILE A 34 20.75 0.54 -4.89
N SER A 35 19.54 0.37 -5.42
CA SER A 35 18.90 1.35 -6.30
C SER A 35 17.60 1.80 -5.68
N LEU A 36 17.61 2.91 -4.94
CA LEU A 36 16.42 3.39 -4.23
C LEU A 36 15.29 3.85 -5.17
N THR A 37 15.60 4.12 -6.44
CA THR A 37 14.63 4.65 -7.41
C THR A 37 13.45 3.70 -7.64
N ARG A 38 13.72 2.39 -7.77
CA ARG A 38 12.66 1.38 -8.04
C ARG A 38 11.78 1.10 -6.81
N PRO A 39 12.33 0.86 -5.60
CA PRO A 39 11.54 0.74 -4.37
C PRO A 39 10.68 1.96 -4.09
N ILE A 40 11.19 3.19 -4.33
CA ILE A 40 10.43 4.43 -4.11
C ILE A 40 9.22 4.51 -5.06
N VAL A 41 9.44 4.28 -6.36
CA VAL A 41 8.34 4.29 -7.34
C VAL A 41 7.34 3.18 -7.03
N GLY A 42 7.80 1.99 -6.68
CA GLY A 42 6.95 0.87 -6.28
C GLY A 42 6.11 1.18 -5.04
N ALA A 43 6.71 1.80 -4.01
CA ALA A 43 6.01 2.21 -2.79
C ALA A 43 4.91 3.24 -3.08
N PHE A 44 5.18 4.20 -3.97
CA PHE A 44 4.20 5.20 -4.38
C PHE A 44 3.04 4.58 -5.17
N VAL A 45 3.32 3.70 -6.14
CA VAL A 45 2.30 2.98 -6.90
C VAL A 45 1.46 2.09 -6.00
N PHE A 46 2.10 1.40 -5.04
CA PHE A 46 1.43 0.58 -4.04
C PHE A 46 0.47 1.41 -3.18
N PHE A 47 0.93 2.56 -2.69
CA PHE A 47 0.11 3.47 -1.89
C PHE A 47 -1.16 3.93 -2.63
N MET A 48 -1.00 4.38 -3.87
CA MET A 48 -2.11 4.82 -4.71
C MET A 48 -3.08 3.67 -5.01
N SER A 49 -2.55 2.47 -5.28
CA SER A 49 -3.34 1.27 -5.53
C SER A 49 -4.15 0.84 -4.30
N TYR A 50 -3.56 0.92 -3.11
CA TYR A 50 -4.23 0.62 -1.84
C TYR A 50 -5.43 1.56 -1.62
N LEU A 51 -5.25 2.86 -1.83
CA LEU A 51 -6.33 3.84 -1.67
C LEU A 51 -7.45 3.61 -2.69
N ALA A 52 -7.09 3.32 -3.95
CA ALA A 52 -8.06 3.02 -5.01
C ALA A 52 -8.85 1.73 -4.69
N PHE A 53 -8.16 0.66 -4.29
CA PHE A 53 -8.79 -0.60 -3.93
C PHE A 53 -9.71 -0.47 -2.72
N ARG A 54 -9.31 0.30 -1.70
CA ARG A 54 -10.15 0.57 -0.53
C ARG A 54 -11.44 1.30 -0.91
N ARG A 55 -11.35 2.34 -1.74
CA ARG A 55 -12.54 3.06 -2.25
C ARG A 55 -13.45 2.12 -3.03
N TYR A 56 -12.88 1.28 -3.90
CA TYR A 56 -13.64 0.28 -4.65
C TYR A 56 -14.37 -0.71 -3.73
N MET A 57 -13.69 -1.24 -2.72
CA MET A 57 -14.26 -2.19 -1.74
C MET A 57 -15.41 -1.56 -0.94
N ILE A 58 -15.25 -0.32 -0.46
CA ILE A 58 -16.30 0.40 0.25
C ILE A 58 -17.54 0.55 -0.65
N GLY A 59 -17.36 1.02 -1.89
CA GLY A 59 -18.47 1.17 -2.84
C GLY A 59 -19.15 -0.16 -3.20
N ARG A 60 -18.41 -1.28 -3.22
CA ARG A 60 -18.98 -2.62 -3.46
C ARG A 60 -19.74 -3.14 -2.24
N ILE A 61 -19.25 -2.90 -1.03
CA ILE A 61 -19.91 -3.30 0.22
C ILE A 61 -21.19 -2.49 0.41
N GLU A 62 -21.16 -1.18 0.21
CA GLU A 62 -22.36 -0.32 0.30
C GLU A 62 -23.45 -0.74 -0.70
N LYS A 63 -23.06 -1.08 -1.94
CA LYS A 63 -24.00 -1.60 -2.96
C LYS A 63 -24.58 -2.98 -2.63
N LYS A 64 -23.89 -3.81 -1.83
CA LYS A 64 -24.40 -5.11 -1.37
C LYS A 64 -25.35 -4.99 -0.18
N ILE A 65 -25.15 -4.02 0.71
CA ILE A 65 -25.97 -3.82 1.91
C ILE A 65 -27.28 -3.10 1.59
N LYS A 66 -27.31 -2.23 0.57
CA LYS A 66 -28.52 -1.53 0.11
C LYS A 66 -29.44 -2.37 -0.80
N LYS A 67 -29.09 -3.62 -1.10
CA LYS A 67 -29.86 -4.54 -1.92
C LYS A 67 -30.55 -5.56 -1.02
#